data_AF-X1FB81-F1
#
_entry.id   AF-X1FB81-F1
#
_cell.length_a   1.000
_cell.length_b   1.000
_cell.length_c   1.000
_cell.angle_alpha   90.00
_cell.angle_beta   90.00
_cell.angle_gamma   90.00
#
_symmetry.space_group_name_H-M   'P 1'
#
loop_
_entity.id
_entity.type
_entity.pdbx_description
1 polymer ?
#
loop_
_entity_poly.entity_id
_entity_poly.type
_entity_poly.pdbx_seq_one_letter_code
_entity_poly.pdbx_strand_id
1 'polypeptide(L)'
;LFSPKETVTIGLEEICPNPDTEYHLDALIANLNAEGTYAALKNYLAFHAHVDGWSDKKLLKSSLNFGIFSKNVIKSLLKFIHHPLGSTYAFTYHIGKMLIKKKYGERPSPADFEQLLTRQFLPSDFI
;
A
#
# COMPACT_ATOMS: atom_id res chain seq x y z
N LEU A 1 8.80 2.23 -20.54
CA LEU A 1 8.19 2.50 -19.21
C LEU A 1 6.68 2.34 -19.32
N PHE A 2 5.97 2.15 -18.21
CA PHE A 2 4.54 2.50 -18.19
C PHE A 2 4.49 3.94 -17.68
N SER A 3 3.70 4.77 -18.33
CA SER A 3 3.37 6.13 -17.92
C SER A 3 2.58 6.11 -16.61
N PRO A 4 2.58 7.21 -15.84
CA PRO A 4 1.72 7.36 -14.66
C PRO A 4 0.25 7.04 -14.98
N LYS A 5 -0.21 7.38 -16.18
CA LYS A 5 -1.55 7.05 -16.68
C LYS A 5 -1.77 5.54 -16.77
N GLU A 6 -0.84 4.79 -17.36
CA GLU A 6 -0.94 3.33 -17.48
C GLU A 6 -0.91 2.63 -16.10
N THR A 7 -0.13 3.13 -15.15
CA THR A 7 -0.14 2.62 -13.77
C THR A 7 -1.48 2.85 -13.08
N VAL A 8 -2.07 4.04 -13.24
CA VAL A 8 -3.41 4.34 -12.69
C VAL A 8 -4.49 3.51 -13.36
N THR A 9 -4.43 3.33 -14.69
CA THR A 9 -5.36 2.47 -15.44
C THR A 9 -5.35 1.03 -14.93
N ILE A 10 -4.17 0.42 -14.77
CA ILE A 10 -4.06 -0.94 -14.21
C ILE A 10 -4.64 -1.02 -12.80
N GLY A 11 -4.40 0.00 -11.96
CA GLY A 11 -4.99 0.06 -10.62
C GLY A 11 -6.52 0.16 -10.65
N LEU A 12 -7.06 1.02 -11.53
CA LEU A 12 -8.50 1.19 -11.67
C LEU A 12 -9.20 -0.04 -12.25
N GLU A 13 -8.57 -0.74 -13.20
CA GLU A 13 -9.15 -1.90 -13.88
C GLU A 13 -9.02 -3.20 -13.08
N GLU A 14 -7.90 -3.41 -12.37
CA GLU A 14 -7.61 -4.68 -11.69
C GLU A 14 -7.85 -4.63 -10.16
N ILE A 15 -8.00 -3.45 -9.55
CA ILE A 15 -8.02 -3.30 -8.08
C ILE A 15 -9.23 -2.50 -7.60
N CYS A 16 -9.66 -1.47 -8.31
CA CYS A 16 -10.78 -0.63 -7.87
C CYS A 16 -12.13 -1.08 -8.44
N PRO A 17 -13.21 -1.05 -7.64
CA PRO A 17 -14.57 -1.14 -8.16
C PRO A 17 -14.89 0.03 -9.10
N ASN A 18 -15.63 -0.25 -10.19
CA ASN A 18 -16.21 0.75 -11.08
C ASN A 18 -17.31 1.54 -10.35
N PRO A 19 -17.11 2.85 -10.07
CA PRO A 19 -18.06 3.63 -9.27
C PRO A 19 -19.47 3.71 -9.84
N ASP A 20 -19.67 3.45 -11.14
CA ASP A 20 -20.99 3.45 -11.80
C ASP A 20 -21.74 2.12 -11.63
N THR A 21 -21.15 1.15 -10.94
CA THR A 21 -21.73 -0.17 -10.69
C THR A 21 -22.21 -0.26 -9.25
N GLU A 22 -23.48 -0.60 -9.04
CA GLU A 22 -24.00 -0.86 -7.70
C GLU A 22 -23.41 -2.19 -7.18
N TYR A 23 -22.54 -2.11 -6.17
CA TYR A 23 -21.86 -3.28 -5.62
C TYR A 23 -22.59 -3.84 -4.41
N HIS A 24 -22.76 -5.16 -4.39
CA HIS A 24 -23.16 -5.90 -3.20
C HIS A 24 -22.06 -5.82 -2.12
N LEU A 25 -22.46 -5.93 -0.85
CA LEU A 25 -21.57 -5.86 0.32
C LEU A 25 -20.36 -6.80 0.20
N ASP A 26 -20.55 -8.00 -0.33
CA ASP A 26 -19.47 -8.99 -0.51
C ASP A 26 -18.40 -8.51 -1.50
N ALA A 27 -18.80 -7.79 -2.56
CA ALA A 27 -17.85 -7.19 -3.50
C ALA A 27 -17.06 -6.05 -2.86
N LEU A 28 -17.68 -5.26 -2.00
CA LEU A 28 -17.00 -4.23 -1.22
C LEU A 28 -16.00 -4.83 -0.22
N ILE A 29 -16.37 -5.92 0.46
CA ILE A 29 -15.49 -6.65 1.38
C ILE A 29 -14.30 -7.26 0.62
N ALA A 30 -14.54 -7.86 -0.55
CA ALA A 30 -13.49 -8.40 -1.41
C ALA A 30 -12.51 -7.31 -1.85
N ASN A 31 -12.99 -6.12 -2.20
CA ASN A 31 -12.15 -4.98 -2.57
C ASN A 31 -11.34 -4.45 -1.39
N LEU A 32 -11.93 -4.31 -0.19
CA LEU A 32 -11.19 -3.93 1.01
C LEU A 32 -10.06 -4.93 1.34
N ASN A 33 -10.33 -6.23 1.17
CA ASN A 33 -9.32 -7.27 1.34
C ASN A 33 -8.24 -7.19 0.24
N ALA A 34 -8.61 -6.90 -1.00
CA ALA A 34 -7.68 -6.71 -2.11
C ALA A 34 -6.78 -5.49 -1.89
N GLU A 35 -7.32 -4.36 -1.42
CA GLU A 35 -6.56 -3.16 -1.06
C GLU A 35 -5.58 -3.43 0.09
N GLY A 36 -6.04 -4.10 1.15
CA GLY A 36 -5.19 -4.53 2.26
C GLY A 36 -4.04 -5.41 1.79
N THR A 37 -4.33 -6.34 0.89
CA THR A 37 -3.35 -7.28 0.32
C THR A 37 -2.38 -6.59 -0.65
N TYR A 38 -2.86 -5.62 -1.43
CA TYR A 38 -2.03 -4.81 -2.32
C TYR A 38 -1.05 -3.94 -1.54
N ALA A 39 -1.53 -3.30 -0.47
CA ALA A 39 -0.67 -2.53 0.43
C ALA A 39 0.41 -3.41 1.09
N ALA A 40 0.03 -4.62 1.53
CA ALA A 40 0.98 -5.61 2.06
C ALA A 40 2.01 -6.04 1.02
N LEU A 41 1.59 -6.36 -0.21
CA LEU A 41 2.49 -6.71 -1.30
C LEU A 41 3.46 -5.55 -1.63
N LYS A 42 2.96 -4.32 -1.71
CA LYS A 42 3.79 -3.14 -1.96
C LYS A 42 4.88 -2.99 -0.91
N ASN A 43 4.53 -3.13 0.38
CA ASN A 43 5.50 -3.05 1.47
C ASN A 43 6.51 -4.21 1.44
N TYR A 44 6.06 -5.43 1.16
CA TYR A 44 6.91 -6.61 0.98
C TYR A 44 7.95 -6.38 -0.13
N LEU A 45 7.49 -5.92 -1.30
CA LEU A 45 8.35 -5.64 -2.44
C LEU A 45 9.35 -4.52 -2.12
N ALA A 46 8.90 -3.43 -1.48
CA ALA A 46 9.75 -2.31 -1.13
C ALA A 46 10.83 -2.70 -0.11
N PHE A 47 10.46 -3.49 0.90
CA PHE A 47 11.39 -3.99 1.90
C PHE A 47 12.50 -4.82 1.26
N HIS A 48 12.12 -5.85 0.49
CA HIS A 48 13.12 -6.73 -0.10
C HIS A 48 13.94 -6.05 -1.22
N ALA A 49 13.38 -5.07 -1.93
CA ALA A 49 14.12 -4.29 -2.92
C ALA A 49 15.18 -3.38 -2.28
N HIS A 50 14.80 -2.62 -1.25
CA HIS A 50 15.64 -1.55 -0.69
C HIS A 50 16.48 -1.96 0.52
N VAL A 51 16.03 -2.96 1.29
CA VAL A 51 16.73 -3.44 2.50
C VAL A 51 17.55 -4.69 2.19
N ASP A 52 16.93 -5.71 1.59
CA ASP A 52 17.61 -6.98 1.31
C ASP A 52 18.35 -6.99 -0.03
N GLY A 53 18.20 -5.95 -0.86
CA GLY A 53 18.85 -5.85 -2.16
C GLY A 53 18.43 -6.93 -3.17
N TRP A 54 17.20 -7.43 -3.09
CA TRP A 54 16.71 -8.46 -4.02
C TRP A 54 16.54 -7.88 -5.42
N SER A 55 16.88 -8.69 -6.43
CA SER A 55 16.66 -8.32 -7.83
C SER A 55 15.18 -8.41 -8.22
N ASP A 56 14.77 -7.63 -9.22
CA ASP A 56 13.41 -7.64 -9.78
C ASP A 56 12.96 -9.03 -10.23
N LYS A 57 13.88 -9.85 -10.76
CA LYS A 57 13.58 -11.22 -11.16
C LYS A 57 13.19 -12.08 -9.95
N LYS A 58 13.89 -11.92 -8.82
CA LYS A 58 13.60 -12.62 -7.57
C LYS A 58 12.30 -12.13 -6.95
N LEU A 59 12.10 -10.82 -6.90
CA LEU A 59 10.88 -10.18 -6.40
C LEU A 59 9.65 -10.63 -7.20
N LEU A 60 9.70 -10.55 -8.53
CA LEU A 60 8.62 -10.98 -9.40
C LEU A 60 8.29 -12.47 -9.22
N LYS A 61 9.31 -13.33 -9.17
CA LYS A 61 9.10 -14.78 -8.94
C LYS A 61 8.45 -15.05 -7.59
N SER A 62 8.95 -14.41 -6.53
CA SER A 62 8.41 -14.57 -5.17
C SER A 62 6.95 -14.13 -5.10
N SER A 63 6.64 -12.95 -5.64
CA SER A 63 5.29 -12.39 -5.58
C SER A 63 4.27 -13.15 -6.40
N LEU A 64 4.67 -13.73 -7.54
CA LEU A 64 3.79 -14.59 -8.34
C LEU A 64 3.42 -15.89 -7.60
N ASN A 65 4.27 -16.39 -6.70
CA ASN A 65 3.97 -17.59 -5.90
C ASN A 65 2.82 -17.38 -4.91
N PHE A 66 2.51 -16.13 -4.55
CA PHE A 66 1.33 -15.85 -3.73
C PHE A 66 0.02 -16.09 -4.49
N GLY A 67 0.04 -16.04 -5.83
CA GLY A 67 -1.15 -16.29 -6.66
C GLY A 67 -2.24 -15.22 -6.59
N ILE A 68 -1.94 -14.08 -5.97
CA ILE A 68 -2.94 -13.03 -5.67
C ILE A 68 -3.04 -11.99 -6.78
N PHE A 69 -1.89 -11.55 -7.33
CA PHE A 69 -1.83 -10.44 -8.29
C PHE A 69 -1.24 -10.86 -9.62
N SER A 70 -1.71 -10.22 -10.68
CA SER A 70 -1.20 -10.42 -12.03
C SER A 70 0.28 -10.01 -12.13
N LYS A 71 0.98 -10.60 -13.10
CA LYS A 71 2.37 -10.23 -13.43
C LYS A 71 2.49 -8.74 -13.76
N ASN A 72 1.45 -8.15 -14.35
CA ASN A 72 1.44 -6.74 -14.76
C ASN A 72 1.35 -5.82 -13.55
N VAL A 73 0.48 -6.14 -12.59
CA VAL A 73 0.38 -5.42 -11.30
C VAL A 73 1.72 -5.45 -10.56
N ILE A 74 2.34 -6.62 -10.42
CA ILE A 74 3.63 -6.77 -9.72
C ILE A 74 4.72 -5.94 -10.42
N LYS A 75 4.78 -5.96 -11.76
CA LYS A 75 5.73 -5.14 -12.52
C LYS A 75 5.48 -3.64 -12.37
N SER A 76 4.23 -3.22 -12.31
CA SER A 76 3.85 -1.82 -12.09
C SER A 76 4.29 -1.36 -10.70
N LEU A 77 4.06 -2.18 -9.68
CA LEU A 77 4.53 -1.96 -8.32
C LEU A 77 6.06 -1.84 -8.23
N LEU A 78 6.80 -2.76 -8.86
CA LEU A 78 8.27 -2.71 -8.87
C LEU A 78 8.81 -1.42 -9.51
N LYS A 79 8.21 -0.98 -10.63
CA LYS A 79 8.56 0.30 -11.24
C LYS A 79 8.34 1.47 -10.30
N PHE A 80 7.20 1.49 -9.59
CA PHE A 80 6.92 2.54 -8.60
C PHE A 80 7.93 2.51 -7.46
N ILE A 81 8.25 1.34 -6.91
CA ILE A 81 9.19 1.16 -5.78
C ILE A 81 10.59 1.65 -6.12
N HIS A 82 11.06 1.41 -7.35
CA HIS A 82 12.36 1.88 -7.84
C HIS A 82 12.37 3.33 -8.27
N HIS A 83 11.19 3.96 -8.43
CA HIS A 83 11.12 5.37 -8.72
C HIS A 83 11.68 6.16 -7.51
N PRO A 84 12.50 7.20 -7.70
CA PRO A 84 13.08 7.96 -6.59
C PRO A 84 12.06 8.52 -5.60
N LEU A 85 10.86 8.90 -6.08
CA LEU A 85 9.76 9.32 -5.21
C LEU A 85 9.14 8.12 -4.45
N GLY A 86 9.05 6.95 -5.09
CA GLY A 86 8.45 5.77 -4.49
C GLY A 86 9.31 5.16 -3.38
N SER A 87 10.65 5.20 -3.50
CA SER A 87 11.54 4.69 -2.46
C SER A 87 11.41 5.45 -1.13
N THR A 88 11.25 6.78 -1.18
CA THR A 88 10.98 7.61 0.02
C THR A 88 9.57 7.44 0.58
N TYR A 89 8.58 7.14 -0.28
CA TYR A 89 7.17 7.04 0.11
C TYR A 89 6.73 5.63 0.53
N ALA A 90 7.44 4.59 0.10
CA ALA A 90 6.98 3.21 0.20
C ALA A 90 6.63 2.80 1.64
N PHE A 91 7.39 3.30 2.61
CA PHE A 91 7.18 2.96 4.02
C PHE A 91 6.42 4.03 4.80
N THR A 92 6.21 5.25 4.28
CA THR A 92 5.67 6.39 5.04
C THR A 92 4.32 6.07 5.69
N TYR A 93 3.38 5.54 4.93
CA TYR A 93 2.05 5.18 5.45
C TYR A 93 2.12 4.03 6.46
N HIS A 94 2.97 3.03 6.21
CA HIS A 94 3.13 1.89 7.11
C HIS A 94 3.76 2.32 8.43
N ILE A 95 4.88 3.04 8.38
CA ILE A 95 5.59 3.57 9.55
C ILE A 95 4.68 4.52 10.33
N GLY A 96 4.01 5.46 9.66
CA GLY A 96 3.06 6.38 10.31
C GLY A 96 1.94 5.65 11.04
N LYS A 97 1.32 4.64 10.39
CA LYS A 97 0.30 3.79 11.02
C LYS A 97 0.84 3.06 12.25
N MET A 98 2.03 2.48 12.17
CA MET A 98 2.65 1.76 13.29
C MET A 98 3.00 2.70 14.45
N LEU A 99 3.47 3.91 14.17
CA LEU A 99 3.76 4.93 15.19
C LEU A 99 2.50 5.38 15.93
N ILE A 100 1.42 5.68 15.20
CA ILE A 100 0.12 6.03 15.80
C ILE A 100 -0.40 4.89 16.67
N LYS A 101 -0.39 3.66 16.16
CA LYS A 101 -0.82 2.47 16.90
C LYS A 101 0.02 2.20 18.14
N LYS A 102 1.33 2.41 18.06
CA LYS A 102 2.23 2.26 19.20
C LYS A 102 1.88 3.23 20.34
N LYS A 103 1.56 4.48 19.99
CA LYS A 103 1.24 5.54 20.96
C LYS A 103 -0.18 5.44 21.53
N TYR A 104 -1.17 5.17 20.67
CA TYR A 104 -2.59 5.25 21.03
C TYR A 104 -3.32 3.89 21.07
N GLY A 105 -2.61 2.80 20.78
CA GLY A 105 -3.19 1.46 20.66
C GLY A 105 -3.85 1.20 19.29
N GLU A 106 -4.38 -0.01 19.11
CA GLU A 106 -5.10 -0.41 17.88
C GLU A 106 -6.37 0.42 17.62
N ARG A 107 -6.98 0.94 18.70
CA ARG A 107 -8.16 1.80 18.66
C ARG A 107 -7.94 2.99 19.60
N PRO A 108 -7.57 4.17 19.08
CA PRO A 108 -7.44 5.38 19.89
C PRO A 108 -8.75 5.68 20.62
N SER A 109 -8.67 6.33 21.79
CA SER A 109 -9.86 6.88 22.42
C SER A 109 -10.50 7.95 21.52
N PRO A 110 -11.81 8.24 21.65
CA PRO A 110 -12.44 9.30 20.87
C PRO A 110 -11.72 10.66 20.98
N ALA A 111 -11.21 11.00 22.17
CA ALA A 111 -10.47 12.23 22.40
C ALA A 111 -9.10 12.24 21.71
N ASP A 112 -8.38 11.11 21.71
CA ASP A 112 -7.11 10.99 20.98
C ASP A 112 -7.34 11.04 19.46
N PHE A 113 -8.41 10.41 18.99
CA PHE A 113 -8.79 10.46 17.58
C PHE A 113 -9.15 11.88 17.12
N GLU A 114 -9.93 12.61 17.92
CA GLU A 114 -10.24 14.02 17.65
C GLU A 114 -8.96 14.87 17.59
N GLN A 115 -8.02 14.64 18.51
CA GLN A 115 -6.73 15.33 18.48
C GLN A 115 -5.95 15.03 17.19
N LEU A 116 -5.89 13.76 16.76
CA LEU A 116 -5.24 13.34 15.50
C LEU A 116 -5.79 14.06 14.26
N LEU A 117 -7.05 14.49 14.28
CA LEU A 117 -7.69 15.20 13.17
C LEU A 117 -7.57 16.72 13.25
N THR A 118 -7.49 17.28 14.46
CA THR A 118 -7.60 18.73 14.70
C THR A 118 -6.25 19.40 14.96
N ARG A 119 -5.19 18.63 15.20
CA ARG A 119 -3.85 19.14 15.50
C ARG A 119 -2.85 18.65 14.46
N GLN A 120 -1.86 19.50 14.17
CA GLN A 120 -0.72 19.09 13.37
C GLN A 120 0.24 18.28 14.25
N PHE A 121 0.67 17.12 13.75
CA PHE A 121 1.67 16.27 14.40
C PHE A 121 2.94 16.21 13.58
N LEU A 122 4.06 16.22 14.28
CA LEU A 122 5.38 15.91 13.77
C LEU A 122 5.73 14.46 14.08
N PRO A 123 6.62 13.82 13.31
CA PRO A 123 7.09 12.46 13.61
C PRO A 123 7.62 12.30 15.04
N SER A 124 8.26 13.34 15.58
CA SER A 124 8.76 13.37 16.97
C SER A 124 7.67 13.24 18.02
N ASP A 125 6.43 13.60 17.71
CA ASP A 125 5.32 13.52 18.66
C ASP A 125 4.89 12.06 18.90
N PHE A 126 5.34 11.10 18.09
CA PHE A 126 4.97 9.69 18.18
C PHE A 126 6.08 8.77 18.71
N ILE A 127 7.24 9.32 19.10
CA ILE A 127 8.41 8.57 19.58
C ILE A 127 8.42 8.50 21.10
#